data_AF-X1CGE5-F1
#
_entry.id   AF-X1CGE5-F1
#
_cell.length_a   1.000
_cell.length_b   1.000
_cell.length_c   1.000
_cell.angle_alpha   90.00
_cell.angle_beta   90.00
_cell.angle_gamma   90.00
#
_symmetry.space_group_name_H-M   'P 1'
#
loop_
_entity.id
_entity.type
_entity.pdbx_description
1 polymer ?
#
loop_
_entity_poly.entity_id
_entity_poly.type
_entity_poly.pdbx_seq_one_letter_code
_entity_poly.pdbx_strand_id
1 'polypeptide(L)' 'FTLYIMDGFEKKDELLNKLGKHKLGKSCLYINKLDDINIHVLKEIINESLEYMKIKNK' A
#
# COMPACT_ATOMS: atom_id res chain seq x y z
N PHE A 1 -6.27 -1.17 -11.69
CA PHE A 1 -6.68 -1.64 -10.35
C PHE A 1 -6.55 -0.50 -9.35
N THR A 2 -7.53 -0.35 -8.45
CA THR A 2 -7.45 0.61 -7.34
C THR A 2 -7.55 -0.17 -6.05
N LEU A 3 -6.53 -0.03 -5.19
CA LEU A 3 -6.49 -0.62 -3.87
C LEU A 3 -6.72 0.48 -2.84
N TYR A 4 -7.64 0.25 -1.90
CA TYR A 4 -7.89 1.19 -0.81
C TYR A 4 -7.14 0.73 0.43
N ILE A 5 -6.35 1.64 1.02
CA ILE A 5 -5.58 1.40 2.24
C ILE A 5 -6.10 2.38 3.29
N MET A 6 -6.88 1.87 4.24
CA MET A 6 -7.70 2.71 5.13
C MET A 6 -6.89 3.44 6.20
N ASP A 7 -5.71 2.93 6.56
CA ASP A 7 -4.77 3.59 7.47
C ASP A 7 -3.88 4.63 6.77
N GLY A 8 -4.07 4.83 5.46
CA GLY A 8 -3.28 5.77 4.67
C GLY A 8 -1.84 5.32 4.45
N PHE A 9 -1.02 6.26 4.00
CA PHE A 9 0.33 6.00 3.48
C PHE A 9 1.45 6.77 4.20
N GLU A 10 1.13 7.59 5.21
CA GLU A 10 2.07 8.53 5.86
C GLU A 10 3.32 7.89 6.48
N LYS A 11 3.36 6.56 6.62
CA LYS A 11 4.51 5.81 7.16
C LYS A 11 5.05 4.74 6.22
N LYS A 12 4.62 4.73 4.95
CA LYS A 12 4.93 3.67 3.98
C LYS A 12 5.74 4.17 2.78
N ASP A 13 6.28 5.38 2.83
CA ASP A 13 7.05 6.00 1.74
C ASP A 13 8.19 5.12 1.20
N GLU A 14 8.94 4.45 2.08
CA GLU A 14 10.02 3.57 1.65
C GLU A 14 9.52 2.34 0.87
N LEU A 15 8.42 1.74 1.32
CA LEU A 15 7.79 0.62 0.63
C LEU A 15 7.15 1.08 -0.68
N LEU A 16 6.48 2.24 -0.69
CA LEU A 16 5.88 2.81 -1.88
C LEU A 16 6.93 3.11 -2.95
N ASN A 17 8.10 3.64 -2.58
CA ASN A 17 9.20 3.84 -3.51
C ASN A 17 9.71 2.53 -4.12
N LYS A 18 9.69 1.43 -3.36
CA LYS A 18 10.07 0.08 -3.84
C LYS A 18 8.97 -0.62 -4.63
N LEU A 19 7.72 -0.13 -4.55
CA LEU A 19 6.56 -0.76 -5.16
C LEU A 19 6.61 -0.70 -6.69
N GLY A 20 7.22 0.32 -7.29
CA GLY A 20 7.24 0.52 -8.75
C GLY A 20 6.24 1.56 -9.22
N LYS A 21 5.73 1.45 -10.44
CA LYS A 21 4.86 2.49 -11.03
C LYS A 21 3.47 2.43 -10.42
N HIS A 22 3.14 3.45 -9.64
CA HIS A 22 1.83 3.61 -9.04
C HIS A 22 1.45 5.11 -8.98
N LYS A 23 0.17 5.39 -8.70
CA LYS A 23 -0.27 6.74 -8.30
C LYS A 23 -0.94 6.66 -6.94
N LEU A 24 -0.74 7.69 -6.12
CA LEU A 24 -1.37 7.81 -4.81
C LEU A 24 -2.52 8.82 -4.87
N GLY A 25 -3.63 8.46 -4.23
CA GLY A 25 -4.68 9.39 -3.81
C GLY A 25 -4.73 9.45 -2.28
N LYS A 26 -5.76 10.10 -1.71
CA LYS A 26 -5.86 10.28 -0.23
C LYS A 26 -5.77 8.97 0.56
N SER A 27 -6.46 7.93 0.10
CA SER A 27 -6.51 6.62 0.76
C SER A 27 -6.49 5.47 -0.25
N CYS A 28 -6.09 5.76 -1.49
CA CYS A 28 -6.12 4.82 -2.59
C CYS A 28 -4.78 4.77 -3.34
N LEU A 29 -4.42 3.57 -3.75
CA LEU A 29 -3.27 3.25 -4.57
C LEU A 29 -3.77 2.80 -5.95
N TYR A 30 -3.38 3.52 -6.99
CA TYR A 30 -3.73 3.22 -8.37
C TYR A 30 -2.58 2.50 -9.06
N ILE A 31 -2.89 1.31 -9.57
CA ILE A 31 -1.95 0.44 -10.26
C ILE A 31 -2.53 0.16 -11.65
N ASN A 32 -1.80 0.50 -12.71
CA ASN A 32 -2.25 0.28 -14.08
C ASN A 32 -2.11 -1.18 -14.50
N LYS A 33 -0.94 -1.79 -14.26
CA LYS A 33 -0.63 -3.18 -14.57
C LYS A 33 0.08 -3.83 -13.38
N LEU A 34 -0.08 -5.14 -13.22
CA LEU A 34 0.60 -5.87 -12.14
C LEU A 34 2.09 -6.03 -12.44
N ASP A 35 2.50 -6.14 -13.71
CA ASP A 35 3.91 -6.18 -14.12
C ASP A 35 4.67 -4.87 -13.84
N ASP A 36 3.94 -3.76 -13.67
CA ASP A 36 4.52 -2.45 -13.37
C ASP A 36 4.89 -2.30 -11.87
N ILE A 37 4.51 -3.28 -11.03
CA ILE A 37 4.73 -3.25 -9.59
C ILE A 37 5.40 -4.51 -9.04
N ASN A 38 6.06 -4.34 -7.89
CA ASN A 38 6.60 -5.45 -7.13
C ASN A 38 5.54 -6.04 -6.20
N ILE A 39 5.07 -7.25 -6.53
CA ILE A 39 4.05 -7.98 -5.75
C ILE A 39 4.51 -8.30 -4.32
N HIS A 40 5.81 -8.51 -4.11
CA HIS A 40 6.34 -8.77 -2.76
C HIS A 40 6.18 -7.53 -1.88
N VAL A 41 6.54 -6.36 -2.41
CA VAL A 41 6.39 -5.07 -1.72
C VAL A 41 4.92 -4.73 -1.49
N LEU A 42 4.05 -5.03 -2.45
CA LEU A 42 2.60 -4.87 -2.28
C LEU A 42 2.08 -5.71 -1.09
N LYS A 43 2.59 -6.94 -0.94
CA LYS A 43 2.22 -7.82 0.17
C LYS A 43 2.70 -7.27 1.52
N GLU A 44 3.89 -6.69 1.58
CA GLU A 44 4.39 -6.02 2.79
C GLU A 44 3.51 -4.84 3.19
N ILE A 45 3.16 -3.98 2.23
CA ILE A 45 2.25 -2.83 2.46
C ILE A 45 0.90 -3.28 3.05
N ILE A 46 0.33 -4.36 2.50
CA ILE A 46 -0.94 -4.92 2.99
C ILE A 46 -0.78 -5.48 4.42
N ASN A 47 0.29 -6.22 4.69
CA ASN A 47 0.55 -6.77 6.02
C ASN A 47 0.69 -5.66 7.08
N GLU A 48 1.44 -4.60 6.78
CA GLU A 48 1.57 -3.46 7.69
C GLU A 48 0.23 -2.77 7.96
N SER A 49 -0.60 -2.61 6.91
CA SER A 49 -1.94 -2.04 7.06
C SER A 49 -2.82 -2.90 7.99
N LEU A 50 -2.77 -4.23 7.83
CA LEU A 50 -3.52 -5.15 8.69
C LEU A 50 -3.02 -5.13 10.14
N GLU A 51 -1.71 -5.09 10.37
CA GLU A 51 -1.13 -4.98 11.71
C GLU A 51 -1.53 -3.67 12.39
N TYR A 52 -1.50 -2.56 11.65
CA TYR A 52 -1.98 -1.28 12.16
C TYR A 52 -3.46 -1.34 12.59
N MET A 53 -4.32 -1.98 11.78
CA MET A 53 -5.74 -2.16 12.13
C MET A 53 -5.96 -3.05 13.35
N LYS A 54 -5.15 -4.08 13.55
CA LYS A 54 -5.22 -4.94 14.73
C LYS A 54 -4.86 -4.18 16.01
N ILE A 55 -3.83 -3.34 15.95
CA ILE A 55 -3.36 -2.56 17.11
C ILE A 55 -4.40 -1.50 17.50
N LYS A 56 -5.09 -0.89 16.53
CA LYS A 56 -6.01 0.23 16.78
C LYS A 56 -7.42 -0.19 17.26
N ASN A 57 -7.77 -1.47 17.17
CA ASN A 57 -9.05 -2.03 17.63
C ASN A 57 -8.96 -2.68 19.03
N LYS A 58 -7.94 -2.34 19.81
CA LYS A 58 -7.71 -2.84 21.17
C LYS A 58 -7.61 -1.67 22.14
#